data_AF-A0A8S3XB95-F1
#
_entry.id   AF-A0A8S3XB95-F1
#
_cell.length_a   1.000
_cell.length_b   1.000
_cell.length_c   1.000
_cell.angle_alpha   90.00
_cell.angle_beta   90.00
_cell.angle_gamma   90.00
#
_symmetry.space_group_name_H-M   'P 1'
#
loop_
_entity.id
_entity.type
_entity.pdbx_description
1 polymer ?
#
loop_
_entity_poly.entity_id
_entity_poly.type
_entity_poly.pdbx_seq_one_letter_code
_entity_poly.pdbx_strand_id
1 'polypeptide(L)'
;MEVVDYNNVDNKLNIGYGDYAIAILCFALLTMNLIGSIYDIFLQKREVKGNKFILAFSIKRNWEKLIAPDSNNPRYERLKVFHGVRTIISALVISAHSIVPFTNIPKNTRNLEAIYDILPYHTFINGTPIVQVFFLMAGFLLAFNMQMKSEKMKFTWVMIPIEICRRWMRYVI
;
A
#
# COMPACT_ATOMS: atom_id res chain seq x y z
N MET A 1 -13.16 -45.28 14.07
CA MET A 1 -12.17 -44.41 14.71
C MET A 1 -10.86 -44.64 13.95
N GLU A 2 -10.72 -43.98 12.81
CA GLU A 2 -9.50 -44.05 12.01
C GLU A 2 -8.54 -42.98 12.50
N VAL A 3 -7.41 -43.42 13.04
CA VAL A 3 -6.29 -42.58 13.43
C VAL A 3 -5.57 -42.22 12.14
N VAL A 4 -5.77 -40.98 11.67
CA VAL A 4 -5.02 -40.45 10.52
C VAL A 4 -3.59 -40.21 10.98
N ASP A 5 -2.70 -41.08 10.52
CA ASP A 5 -1.27 -41.07 10.79
C ASP A 5 -0.60 -39.85 10.14
N TYR A 6 -0.02 -38.97 10.97
CA TYR A 6 0.55 -37.67 10.57
C TYR A 6 2.05 -37.74 10.26
N ASN A 7 2.59 -38.93 10.00
CA ASN A 7 4.03 -39.17 9.86
C ASN A 7 4.51 -39.48 8.44
N ASN A 8 3.67 -39.25 7.42
CA ASN A 8 4.08 -39.39 6.02
C ASN A 8 3.76 -38.12 5.24
N VAL A 9 4.39 -37.02 5.65
CA VAL A 9 4.35 -35.76 4.90
C VAL A 9 5.76 -35.47 4.40
N ASP A 10 6.19 -36.26 3.42
CA ASP A 10 7.10 -35.79 2.39
C ASP A 10 6.40 -34.59 1.70
N ASN A 11 6.46 -33.42 2.34
CA ASN A 11 6.03 -32.14 1.82
C ASN A 11 6.90 -31.80 0.62
N LYS A 12 6.68 -32.46 -0.52
CA LYS A 12 6.97 -31.87 -1.81
C LYS A 12 6.08 -30.64 -1.89
N LEU A 13 6.64 -29.49 -1.48
CA LEU A 13 6.08 -28.18 -1.76
C LEU A 13 5.70 -28.19 -3.24
N ASN A 14 4.40 -28.28 -3.53
CA ASN A 14 3.91 -28.35 -4.88
C ASN A 14 3.93 -26.91 -5.40
N ILE A 15 5.12 -26.44 -5.80
CA ILE A 15 5.35 -25.08 -6.26
C ILE A 15 4.56 -24.92 -7.55
N GLY A 16 3.48 -24.14 -7.47
CA GLY A 16 2.59 -23.91 -8.60
C GLY A 16 3.23 -22.95 -9.61
N TYR A 17 2.72 -22.95 -10.83
CA TYR A 17 3.12 -21.97 -11.85
C TYR A 17 2.96 -20.51 -11.37
N GLY A 18 1.98 -20.25 -10.47
CA GLY A 18 1.78 -18.95 -9.85
C GLY A 18 2.93 -18.51 -8.93
N ASP A 19 3.50 -19.44 -8.16
CA ASP A 19 4.61 -19.15 -7.25
C ASP A 19 5.87 -18.74 -8.03
N TYR A 20 6.15 -19.45 -9.13
CA TYR A 20 7.23 -19.10 -10.05
C TYR A 20 7.00 -17.73 -10.71
N ALA A 21 5.77 -17.43 -11.14
CA ALA A 21 5.43 -16.15 -11.75
C ALA A 21 5.64 -14.98 -10.78
N ILE A 22 5.18 -15.11 -9.54
CA ILE A 22 5.38 -14.12 -8.48
C ILE A 22 6.87 -13.95 -8.16
N ALA A 23 7.61 -15.06 -8.04
CA ALA A 23 9.05 -15.02 -7.77
C ALA A 23 9.82 -14.28 -8.87
N ILE A 24 9.51 -14.56 -10.15
CA ILE A 24 10.13 -13.88 -11.30
C ILE A 24 9.80 -12.37 -11.28
N LEU A 25 8.54 -12.01 -11.01
CA LEU A 25 8.13 -10.61 -10.96
C LEU A 25 8.82 -9.85 -9.82
N CYS A 26 8.87 -10.43 -8.62
CA CYS A 26 9.59 -9.86 -7.48
C CYS A 26 11.08 -9.71 -7.79
N PHE A 27 11.71 -10.72 -8.40
CA PHE A 27 13.10 -10.67 -8.79
C PHE A 27 13.38 -9.56 -9.83
N ALA A 28 12.51 -9.43 -10.84
CA ALA A 28 12.59 -8.36 -11.83
C ALA A 28 12.49 -6.96 -11.19
N LEU A 29 11.57 -6.78 -10.25
CA LEU A 29 11.43 -5.51 -9.51
C LEU A 29 12.65 -5.20 -8.65
N LEU A 30 13.19 -6.19 -7.93
CA LEU A 30 14.38 -6.01 -7.10
C LEU A 30 15.60 -5.65 -7.94
N THR A 31 15.80 -6.33 -9.07
CA THR A 31 16.92 -6.07 -9.98
C THR A 31 16.80 -4.68 -10.63
N MET A 32 15.61 -4.26 -11.08
CA MET A 32 15.40 -2.90 -11.59
C MET A 32 15.71 -1.84 -10.54
N ASN A 33 15.27 -2.02 -9.29
CA ASN A 33 15.58 -1.09 -8.20
C ASN A 33 17.07 -1.03 -7.87
N LEU A 34 17.75 -2.19 -7.88
CA LEU A 34 19.18 -2.27 -7.67
C LEU A 34 19.96 -1.53 -8.77
N ILE A 35 19.62 -1.78 -10.04
CA ILE A 35 20.22 -1.12 -11.21
C ILE A 35 19.98 0.40 -11.14
N GLY A 36 18.74 0.83 -10.87
CA GLY A 36 18.39 2.25 -10.75
C GLY A 36 19.17 2.95 -9.63
N SER A 37 19.33 2.28 -8.48
CA SER A 37 20.07 2.82 -7.34
C SER A 37 21.58 2.89 -7.60
N ILE A 38 22.17 1.86 -8.22
CA ILE A 38 23.58 1.87 -8.63
C ILE A 38 23.83 2.96 -9.67
N TYR A 39 22.98 3.07 -10.69
CA TYR A 39 23.08 4.09 -11.73
C TYR A 39 23.03 5.49 -11.15
N ASP A 40 22.18 5.73 -10.15
CA ASP A 40 22.08 7.01 -9.47
C ASP A 40 23.37 7.38 -8.70
N ILE A 41 23.97 6.43 -7.99
CA ILE A 41 25.25 6.64 -7.29
C ILE A 41 26.38 6.98 -8.27
N PHE A 42 26.45 6.28 -9.41
CA PHE A 42 27.43 6.56 -10.45
C PHE A 42 27.22 7.93 -11.11
N LEU A 43 25.96 8.34 -11.29
CA LEU A 43 25.61 9.62 -11.88
C LEU A 43 25.93 10.79 -10.95
N GLN A 44 25.66 10.64 -9.65
CA GLN A 44 25.99 11.65 -8.63
C GLN A 44 27.50 11.90 -8.56
N LYS A 45 28.33 10.87 -8.81
CA LYS A 45 29.79 11.01 -8.91
C LYS A 45 30.27 11.76 -10.16
N ARG A 46 29.47 11.86 -11.21
CA ARG A 46 29.87 12.45 -12.50
C ARG A 46 29.17 13.78 -12.81
N GLU A 47 28.28 14.28 -11.95
CA GLU A 47 27.49 15.52 -12.12
C GLU A 47 26.73 15.61 -13.47
N VAL A 48 26.37 14.49 -14.09
CA VAL A 48 25.68 14.47 -15.39
C VAL A 48 24.17 14.30 -15.21
N LYS A 49 23.36 14.83 -16.13
CA LYS A 49 21.93 14.51 -16.20
C LYS A 49 21.75 13.12 -16.84
N GLY A 50 21.34 12.15 -16.03
CA GLY A 50 21.11 10.76 -16.45
C GLY A 50 19.68 10.50 -16.94
N ASN A 51 19.45 9.29 -17.44
CA ASN A 51 18.15 8.89 -17.98
C ASN A 51 17.06 8.85 -16.90
N LYS A 52 15.98 9.61 -17.11
CA LYS A 52 14.83 9.73 -16.19
C LYS A 52 14.16 8.38 -15.90
N PHE A 53 14.10 7.47 -16.87
CA PHE A 53 13.44 6.17 -16.71
C PHE A 53 14.21 5.26 -15.74
N ILE A 54 15.53 5.23 -15.84
CA ILE A 54 16.37 4.42 -14.94
C ILE A 54 16.37 5.02 -13.53
N LEU A 55 16.40 6.36 -13.44
CA LEU A 55 16.34 7.09 -12.18
C LEU A 55 14.98 6.96 -11.46
N ALA A 56 13.91 6.58 -12.17
CA ALA A 56 12.61 6.29 -11.56
C ALA A 56 12.65 5.05 -10.66
N PHE A 57 13.63 4.15 -10.85
CA PHE A 57 13.85 2.97 -10.02
C PHE A 57 14.93 3.19 -8.93
N SER A 58 15.47 4.40 -8.77
CA SER A 58 16.40 4.68 -7.68
C SER A 58 15.66 4.76 -6.34
N ILE A 59 16.03 3.87 -5.42
CA ILE A 59 15.46 3.84 -4.06
C ILE A 59 15.76 5.15 -3.34
N LYS A 60 16.99 5.68 -3.44
CA LYS A 60 17.41 6.91 -2.75
C LYS A 60 16.55 8.11 -3.15
N ARG A 61 16.40 8.36 -4.46
CA ARG A 61 15.58 9.48 -4.96
C ARG A 61 14.10 9.30 -4.67
N ASN A 62 13.59 8.08 -4.76
CA ASN A 62 12.20 7.82 -4.43
C ASN A 62 11.94 8.01 -2.94
N TRP A 63 12.89 7.62 -2.08
CA TRP A 63 12.84 7.86 -0.64
C TRP A 63 12.87 9.36 -0.32
N GLU A 64 13.80 10.10 -0.90
CA GLU A 64 13.88 11.57 -0.74
C GLU A 64 12.59 12.27 -1.16
N LYS A 65 11.97 11.84 -2.27
CA LYS A 65 10.66 12.35 -2.71
C LYS A 65 9.53 11.93 -1.77
N LEU A 66 9.61 10.74 -1.16
CA LEU A 66 8.58 10.22 -0.27
C LEU A 66 8.55 10.97 1.06
N ILE A 67 9.73 11.34 1.59
CA ILE A 67 9.85 12.10 2.83
C ILE A 67 9.79 13.62 2.62
N ALA A 68 9.78 14.08 1.36
CA ALA A 68 9.71 15.50 1.06
C ALA A 68 8.42 16.11 1.64
N PRO A 69 8.50 17.29 2.28
CA PRO A 69 7.33 17.93 2.88
C PRO A 69 6.30 18.32 1.81
N ASP A 70 5.03 18.07 2.13
CA ASP A 70 3.91 18.28 1.20
C ASP A 70 3.50 19.77 1.17
N SER A 71 4.26 20.55 0.40
CA SER A 71 4.06 21.99 0.12
C SER A 71 4.18 22.95 1.33
N ASN A 72 4.71 24.16 1.10
CA ASN A 72 4.81 25.23 2.11
C ASN A 72 3.46 25.87 2.51
N ASN A 73 2.33 25.23 2.23
CA ASN A 73 1.03 25.84 2.45
C ASN A 73 0.50 25.52 3.86
N PRO A 74 0.22 26.53 4.72
CA PRO A 74 -0.18 26.34 6.11
C PRO A 74 -1.44 25.48 6.31
N ARG A 75 -2.29 25.37 5.29
CA ARG A 75 -3.49 24.51 5.34
C ARG A 75 -3.15 23.02 5.22
N TYR A 76 -2.16 22.67 4.41
CA TYR A 76 -1.70 21.28 4.25
C TYR A 76 -0.86 20.83 5.45
N GLU A 77 -0.13 21.76 6.08
CA GLU A 77 0.56 21.54 7.36
C GLU A 77 -0.39 21.00 8.45
N ARG A 78 -1.61 21.55 8.54
CA ARG A 78 -2.63 21.10 9.50
C ARG A 78 -3.14 19.68 9.23
N LEU A 79 -3.01 19.19 7.99
CA LEU A 79 -3.42 17.85 7.58
C LEU A 79 -2.33 16.79 7.78
N LYS A 80 -1.12 17.14 8.27
CA LYS A 80 -0.02 16.18 8.49
C LYS A 80 -0.45 14.97 9.34
N VAL A 81 -1.22 15.21 10.41
CA VAL A 81 -1.76 14.14 11.27
C VAL A 81 -2.71 13.23 10.49
N PHE A 82 -3.55 13.80 9.62
CA PHE A 82 -4.47 13.03 8.77
C PHE A 82 -3.72 12.10 7.81
N HIS A 83 -2.60 12.55 7.24
CA HIS A 83 -1.75 11.70 6.41
C HIS A 83 -1.15 10.53 7.20
N GLY A 84 -0.68 10.78 8.43
CA GLY A 84 -0.19 9.71 9.32
C GLY A 84 -1.27 8.68 9.67
N VAL A 85 -2.44 9.14 10.11
CA VAL A 85 -3.59 8.29 10.43
C VAL A 85 -4.01 7.46 9.21
N ARG A 86 -4.06 8.08 8.03
CA ARG A 86 -4.38 7.40 6.78
C ARG A 86 -3.40 6.27 6.47
N THR A 87 -2.10 6.50 6.68
CA THR A 87 -1.07 5.47 6.47
C THR A 87 -1.28 4.28 7.42
N ILE A 88 -1.55 4.55 8.70
CA ILE A 88 -1.82 3.51 9.70
C ILE A 88 -3.07 2.69 9.31
N ILE A 89 -4.18 3.35 8.99
CA ILE A 89 -5.42 2.66 8.60
C ILE A 89 -5.22 1.85 7.32
N SER A 90 -4.49 2.39 6.33
CA SER A 90 -4.17 1.67 5.10
C SER A 90 -3.34 0.42 5.37
N ALA A 91 -2.36 0.51 6.28
CA ALA A 91 -1.57 -0.65 6.70
C ALA A 91 -2.43 -1.70 7.41
N LEU A 92 -3.35 -1.29 8.29
CA LEU A 92 -4.29 -2.20 8.96
C LEU A 92 -5.19 -2.95 7.96
N VAL A 93 -5.72 -2.25 6.95
CA VAL A 93 -6.55 -2.87 5.90
C VAL A 93 -5.74 -3.88 5.08
N ILE A 94 -4.52 -3.53 4.66
CA ILE A 94 -3.63 -4.45 3.92
C ILE A 94 -3.30 -5.68 4.76
N SER A 95 -2.94 -5.48 6.02
CA SER A 95 -2.65 -6.57 6.96
C SER A 95 -3.88 -7.46 7.15
N ALA A 96 -5.08 -6.89 7.29
CA ALA A 96 -6.30 -7.67 7.40
C ALA A 96 -6.51 -8.55 6.16
N HIS A 97 -6.41 -8.00 4.95
CA HIS A 97 -6.60 -8.78 3.72
C HIS A 97 -5.47 -9.76 3.39
N SER A 98 -4.28 -9.61 3.97
CA SER A 98 -3.14 -10.48 3.71
C SER A 98 -3.01 -11.60 4.75
N ILE A 99 -3.26 -11.28 6.03
CA ILE A 99 -3.01 -12.18 7.16
C ILE A 99 -4.26 -12.99 7.49
N VAL A 100 -5.43 -12.34 7.55
CA VAL A 100 -6.68 -12.96 8.03
C VAL A 100 -7.07 -14.19 7.19
N PRO A 101 -7.01 -14.19 5.85
CA PRO A 101 -7.31 -15.38 5.06
C PRO A 101 -6.33 -16.54 5.31
N PHE A 102 -5.06 -16.22 5.60
CA PHE A 102 -4.02 -17.21 5.84
C PHE A 102 -4.16 -17.86 7.23
N THR A 103 -4.56 -17.08 8.24
CA THR A 103 -4.74 -17.57 9.62
C THR A 103 -6.12 -18.18 9.87
N ASN A 104 -7.12 -17.86 9.06
CA ASN A 104 -8.50 -18.38 9.16
C ASN A 104 -8.72 -19.73 8.48
N ILE A 105 -7.69 -20.58 8.42
CA ILE A 105 -7.87 -22.01 8.16
C ILE A 105 -7.86 -22.72 9.52
N PRO A 106 -8.96 -22.72 10.30
CA PRO A 106 -8.95 -23.34 11.61
C PRO A 106 -8.88 -24.86 11.46
N LYS A 107 -7.81 -25.45 12.00
CA LYS A 107 -7.82 -26.86 12.42
C LYS A 107 -8.56 -27.05 13.76
N ASN A 108 -8.76 -25.98 14.53
CA ASN A 108 -9.43 -25.97 15.83
C ASN A 108 -10.17 -24.63 16.05
N THR A 109 -11.48 -24.67 16.23
CA THR A 109 -12.35 -23.48 16.36
C THR A 109 -12.19 -22.75 17.70
N ARG A 110 -11.80 -23.47 18.76
CA ARG A 110 -11.66 -22.92 20.12
C ARG A 110 -10.57 -21.85 20.25
N ASN A 111 -9.52 -21.95 19.44
CA ASN A 111 -8.44 -20.97 19.43
C ASN A 111 -8.87 -19.64 18.77
N LEU A 112 -9.76 -19.70 17.77
CA LEU A 112 -10.31 -18.50 17.15
C LEU A 112 -11.25 -17.77 18.12
N GLU A 113 -12.09 -18.52 18.84
CA GLU A 113 -12.98 -17.96 19.87
C GLU A 113 -12.18 -17.22 20.95
N ALA A 114 -11.08 -17.80 21.44
CA ALA A 114 -10.22 -17.16 22.43
C ALA A 114 -9.53 -15.86 21.93
N ILE A 115 -9.25 -15.76 20.62
CA ILE A 115 -8.71 -14.53 20.01
C ILE A 115 -9.80 -13.46 19.92
N TYR A 116 -11.04 -13.86 19.66
CA TYR A 116 -12.20 -12.96 19.61
C TYR A 116 -12.57 -12.37 20.98
N ASP A 117 -12.24 -13.02 22.09
CA ASP A 117 -12.48 -12.48 23.44
C ASP A 117 -11.64 -11.23 23.73
N ILE A 118 -10.59 -10.97 22.95
CA ILE A 118 -9.71 -9.81 23.12
C ILE A 118 -10.20 -8.66 22.23
N LEU A 119 -10.64 -7.56 22.85
CA LEU A 119 -11.31 -6.43 22.18
C LEU A 119 -10.57 -5.84 20.95
N PRO A 120 -9.24 -5.62 20.96
CA PRO A 120 -8.49 -5.21 19.76
C PRO A 120 -8.61 -6.19 18.58
N TYR A 121 -8.49 -7.49 18.84
CA TYR A 121 -8.55 -8.52 17.81
C TYR A 121 -9.98 -8.71 17.32
N HIS A 122 -10.97 -8.63 18.20
CA HIS A 122 -12.39 -8.61 17.83
C HIS A 122 -12.68 -7.51 16.80
N THR A 123 -12.21 -6.29 17.06
CA THR A 123 -12.43 -5.14 16.17
C THR A 123 -11.68 -5.31 14.84
N PHE A 124 -10.46 -5.86 14.89
CA PHE A 124 -9.64 -6.10 13.71
C PHE A 124 -10.22 -7.17 12.79
N ILE A 125 -10.69 -8.30 13.33
CA ILE A 125 -11.26 -9.39 12.54
C ILE A 125 -12.66 -9.03 12.02
N ASN A 126 -13.46 -8.27 12.79
CA ASN A 126 -14.74 -7.75 12.33
C ASN A 126 -14.56 -6.83 11.10
N GLY A 127 -13.42 -6.12 11.00
CA GLY A 127 -12.94 -5.39 9.80
C GLY A 127 -13.76 -4.16 9.38
N THR A 128 -15.08 -4.19 9.62
CA THR A 128 -16.06 -3.18 9.25
C THR A 128 -15.72 -1.80 9.82
N PRO A 129 -15.37 -1.64 11.11
CA PRO A 129 -15.05 -0.32 11.66
C PRO A 129 -13.82 0.32 11.00
N ILE A 130 -12.80 -0.49 10.71
CA ILE A 130 -11.54 -0.02 10.11
C ILE A 130 -11.79 0.48 8.68
N VAL A 131 -12.55 -0.27 7.89
CA VAL A 131 -12.90 0.09 6.51
C VAL A 131 -13.81 1.33 6.46
N GLN A 132 -14.74 1.47 7.42
CA GLN A 132 -15.58 2.66 7.53
C GLN A 132 -14.76 3.93 7.78
N VAL A 133 -13.82 3.89 8.74
CA VAL A 133 -12.93 5.04 9.01
C VAL A 133 -12.03 5.32 7.81
N PHE A 134 -11.56 4.28 7.10
CA PHE A 134 -10.80 4.45 5.85
C PHE A 134 -11.59 5.23 4.79
N PHE A 135 -12.85 4.85 4.53
CA PHE A 135 -13.71 5.56 3.56
C PHE A 135 -14.06 6.98 4.00
N LEU A 136 -14.32 7.19 5.29
CA LEU A 136 -14.57 8.53 5.84
C LEU A 136 -13.37 9.45 5.60
N MET A 137 -12.16 8.97 5.90
CA MET A 137 -10.91 9.72 5.68
C MET A 137 -10.66 10.00 4.19
N ALA A 138 -10.94 9.03 3.32
CA ALA A 138 -10.82 9.21 1.87
C ALA A 138 -11.80 10.27 1.35
N GLY A 139 -13.06 10.25 1.81
CA GLY A 139 -14.08 11.23 1.47
C GLY A 139 -13.75 12.63 1.95
N PHE A 140 -13.30 12.76 3.20
CA PHE A 140 -12.86 14.05 3.77
C PHE A 140 -11.72 14.67 2.95
N LEU A 141 -10.67 13.89 2.66
CA LEU A 141 -9.52 14.40 1.91
C LEU A 141 -9.90 14.77 0.46
N LEU A 142 -10.83 14.04 -0.16
CA LEU A 142 -11.38 14.40 -1.47
C LEU A 142 -12.10 15.74 -1.42
N ALA A 143 -13.01 15.93 -0.46
CA ALA A 143 -13.74 17.18 -0.27
C ALA A 143 -12.80 18.37 0.00
N PHE A 144 -11.80 18.18 0.85
CA PHE A 144 -10.77 19.18 1.13
C PHE A 144 -10.00 19.58 -0.14
N ASN A 145 -9.55 18.61 -0.93
CA ASN A 145 -8.85 18.89 -2.19
C ASN A 145 -9.74 19.61 -3.21
N MET A 146 -11.03 19.27 -3.26
CA MET A 146 -12.00 19.95 -4.11
C MET A 146 -12.22 21.40 -3.67
N GLN A 147 -12.34 21.65 -2.37
CA GLN A 147 -12.46 23.00 -1.82
C GLN A 147 -11.23 23.84 -2.17
N MET A 148 -10.02 23.32 -1.96
CA MET A 148 -8.77 24.01 -2.31
C MET A 148 -8.66 24.33 -3.81
N LYS A 149 -9.25 23.52 -4.69
CA LYS A 149 -9.31 23.78 -6.14
C LYS A 149 -10.39 24.79 -6.52
N SER A 150 -11.53 24.77 -5.83
CA SER A 150 -12.64 25.70 -6.06
C SER A 150 -12.26 27.16 -5.79
N GLU A 151 -11.28 27.39 -4.91
CA GLU A 151 -10.72 28.73 -4.66
C GLU A 151 -9.95 29.29 -5.87
N LYS A 152 -9.52 28.43 -6.81
CA LYS A 152 -8.71 28.81 -7.98
C LYS A 152 -9.49 28.71 -9.29
N MET A 153 -10.57 27.92 -9.35
CA MET A 153 -11.35 27.68 -10.56
C MET A 153 -12.84 27.56 -10.24
N LYS A 154 -13.71 28.00 -11.16
CA LYS A 154 -15.16 27.82 -11.01
C LYS A 154 -15.51 26.33 -10.99
N PHE A 155 -16.14 25.89 -9.91
CA PHE A 155 -16.49 24.51 -9.68
C PHE A 155 -17.56 24.03 -10.66
N THR A 156 -17.26 22.99 -11.44
CA THR A 156 -18.23 22.31 -12.33
C THR A 156 -18.26 20.83 -11.95
N TRP A 157 -19.44 20.23 -11.84
CA TRP A 157 -19.63 18.82 -11.45
C TRP A 157 -18.87 17.82 -12.35
N VAL A 158 -18.56 18.20 -13.60
CA VAL A 158 -17.76 17.42 -14.56
C VAL A 158 -16.28 17.33 -14.16
N MET A 159 -15.79 18.21 -13.28
CA MET A 159 -14.39 18.17 -12.81
C MET A 159 -14.10 16.96 -11.92
N ILE A 160 -15.10 16.42 -11.22
CA ILE A 160 -14.91 15.26 -10.34
C ILE A 160 -14.46 14.01 -11.12
N PRO A 161 -15.21 13.54 -12.15
CA PRO A 161 -14.77 12.39 -12.93
C PRO A 161 -13.47 12.66 -13.70
N ILE A 162 -13.27 13.88 -14.23
CA ILE A 162 -12.03 14.24 -14.93
C ILE A 162 -10.81 14.14 -14.01
N GLU A 163 -10.91 14.58 -12.76
CA GLU A 163 -9.80 14.52 -11.80
C GLU A 163 -9.53 13.09 -11.33
N ILE A 164 -10.57 12.26 -11.22
CA ILE A 164 -10.40 10.82 -10.99
C ILE A 164 -9.61 10.23 -12.17
N CYS A 165 -10.04 10.44 -13.41
CA CYS A 165 -9.34 9.97 -14.61
C CYS A 165 -7.89 10.49 -14.69
N ARG A 166 -7.66 11.78 -14.41
CA ARG A 166 -6.32 12.38 -14.42
C ARG A 166 -5.41 11.78 -13.36
N ARG A 167 -5.96 11.45 -12.20
CA ARG A 167 -5.23 10.76 -11.14
C ARG A 167 -4.82 9.35 -11.57
N TRP A 168 -5.69 8.59 -12.23
CA TRP A 168 -5.35 7.27 -12.79
C TRP A 168 -4.31 7.36 -13.90
N MET A 169 -4.43 8.33 -14.82
CA MET A 169 -3.46 8.52 -15.90
C MET A 169 -2.05 8.83 -15.39
N ARG A 170 -1.91 9.59 -14.29
CA ARG A 170 -0.61 9.87 -13.67
C ARG A 170 0.10 8.63 -13.13
N TYR A 171 -0.62 7.57 -12.78
CA TYR A 171 0.00 6.32 -12.32
C TYR A 171 0.43 5.41 -13.47
N VAL A 172 -0.04 5.69 -14.69
CA VAL A 172 0.24 4.90 -15.91
C VAL A 172 1.27 5.58 -16.82
N ILE A 173 1.46 6.90 -16.69
CA ILE A 173 2.36 7.75 -17.50
C ILE A 173 3.43 8.37 -16.61
#